data_AF-A0A564XWE1-F1
#
_entry.id   AF-A0A564XWE1-F1
#
_cell.length_a   1.000
_cell.length_b   1.000
_cell.length_c   1.000
_cell.angle_alpha   90.00
_cell.angle_beta   90.00
_cell.angle_gamma   90.00
#
_symmetry.space_group_name_H-M   'P 1'
#
loop_
_entity.id
_entity.type
_entity.pdbx_description
1 polymer ?
#
loop_
_entity_poly.entity_id
_entity_poly.type
_entity_poly.pdbx_seq_one_letter_code
_entity_poly.pdbx_strand_id
1 'polypeptide(L)'
;MYTPNKEHIRQILLFEFRKGNRASSAAKTLKDTCGNDVVDKETCRRWFSPSRFKKDDFRLKDEPRVGCLKNSILSNYKLTLMKIQPALLEN
;
A
#
# COMPACT_ATOMS: atom_id res chain seq x y z
N MET A 1 18.11 18.63 -6.53
CA MET A 1 17.29 18.33 -5.33
C MET A 1 17.02 16.84 -5.30
N TYR A 2 17.33 16.19 -4.19
CA TYR A 2 17.05 14.76 -4.03
C TYR A 2 15.55 14.60 -3.72
N THR A 3 14.82 13.96 -4.64
CA THR A 3 13.40 13.62 -4.45
C THR A 3 13.32 12.23 -3.85
N PRO A 4 13.03 12.11 -2.55
CA PRO A 4 12.95 10.80 -1.90
C PRO A 4 11.75 10.05 -2.46
N ASN A 5 12.00 8.89 -3.08
CA ASN A 5 10.92 7.99 -3.48
C ASN A 5 10.25 7.40 -2.23
N LYS A 6 8.99 6.96 -2.36
CA LYS A 6 8.20 6.30 -1.30
C LYS A 6 8.94 5.10 -0.70
N GLU A 7 9.68 4.35 -1.50
CA GLU A 7 10.49 3.23 -1.03
C GLU A 7 11.64 3.68 -0.12
N HIS A 8 12.31 4.77 -0.49
CA HIS A 8 13.43 5.32 0.30
C HIS A 8 12.97 5.82 1.67
N ILE A 9 11.81 6.48 1.70
CA ILE A 9 11.14 6.91 2.94
C ILE A 9 10.83 5.70 3.83
N ARG A 10 10.28 4.62 3.25
CA ARG A 10 9.95 3.39 3.99
C ARG A 10 11.21 2.70 4.53
N GLN A 11 12.32 2.71 3.80
CA GLN A 11 13.60 2.17 4.27
C GLN A 11 14.15 2.93 5.48
N ILE A 12 14.09 4.26 5.47
CA ILE A 12 14.50 5.09 6.61
C ILE A 12 13.61 4.79 7.83
N LEU A 13 12.29 4.72 7.64
CA LEU A 13 11.36 4.37 8.72
C LEU A 13 11.63 2.97 9.30
N LEU A 14 11.92 1.99 8.44
CA LEU A 14 12.24 0.63 8.85
C LEU A 14 13.57 0.57 9.62
N PHE A 15 14.59 1.31 9.16
CA PHE A 15 15.87 1.40 9.85
C PHE A 15 15.71 1.98 11.27
N GLU A 16 14.96 3.06 11.40
CA GLU A 16 14.64 3.69 12.69
C GLU A 16 13.81 2.77 13.61
N PHE A 17 12.84 2.05 13.03
CA PHE A 17 12.04 1.07 13.77
C PHE A 17 12.91 -0.08 14.32
N ARG A 18 13.84 -0.62 13.52
CA ARG A 18 14.79 -1.67 13.94
C ARG A 18 15.76 -1.18 15.03
N LYS A 19 16.08 0.11 15.02
CA LYS A 19 16.91 0.74 16.06
C LYS A 19 16.18 0.89 17.39
N GLY A 20 14.87 0.61 17.45
CA GLY A 20 14.04 0.77 18.64
C GLY A 20 13.62 2.23 18.89
N ASN A 21 13.82 3.10 17.91
CA ASN A 21 13.45 4.50 18.04
C ASN A 21 11.94 4.68 17.96
N ARG A 22 11.42 5.78 18.53
CA ARG A 22 10.00 6.11 18.45
C ARG A 22 9.68 6.77 17.11
N ALA A 23 8.43 6.65 16.68
CA ALA A 23 7.92 7.29 15.45
C ALA A 23 8.22 8.80 15.39
N SER A 24 8.20 9.50 16.52
CA SER A 24 8.55 10.93 16.57
C SER A 24 10.02 11.21 16.22
N SER A 25 10.93 10.34 16.62
CA SER A 25 12.35 10.44 16.28
C SER A 25 12.56 10.15 14.80
N ALA A 26 11.94 9.09 14.29
CA ALA A 26 12.01 8.73 12.88
C ALA A 26 11.47 9.83 11.96
N ALA A 27 10.36 10.48 12.34
CA ALA A 27 9.81 11.62 11.63
C ALA A 27 10.77 12.82 11.59
N LYS A 28 11.54 13.04 12.67
CA LYS A 28 12.55 14.10 12.71
C LYS A 28 13.73 13.77 11.78
N THR A 29 14.27 12.56 11.86
CA THR A 29 15.32 12.09 10.95
C THR A 29 14.89 12.23 9.48
N LEU A 30 13.64 11.87 9.17
CA LEU A 30 13.09 12.00 7.82
C LEU A 30 13.05 13.46 7.35
N LYS A 31 12.61 14.39 8.20
CA LYS A 31 12.61 15.82 7.87
C LYS A 31 14.02 16.35 7.63
N ASP A 32 14.97 15.94 8.47
CA ASP A 32 16.37 16.35 8.34
C ASP A 32 17.03 15.79 7.07
N THR A 33 16.65 14.57 6.65
CA THR A 33 17.27 13.86 5.51
C THR A 33 16.61 14.19 4.17
N CYS A 34 15.28 14.33 4.16
CA CYS A 34 14.46 14.39 2.96
C CYS A 34 13.79 15.74 2.75
N GLY A 35 13.75 16.60 3.77
CA GLY A 35 13.05 17.89 3.75
C GLY A 35 11.70 17.85 4.47
N ASN A 36 11.18 19.04 4.78
CA ASN A 36 10.04 19.20 5.69
C ASN A 36 8.70 18.64 5.17
N ASP A 37 8.53 18.54 3.83
CA ASP A 37 7.27 18.19 3.16
C ASP A 37 7.12 16.71 2.79
N VAL A 38 8.00 15.84 3.28
CA VAL A 38 8.10 14.47 2.74
C VAL A 38 7.11 13.50 3.39
N VAL A 39 6.89 13.60 4.71
CA VAL A 39 5.97 12.72 5.44
C VAL A 39 5.35 13.44 6.62
N ASP A 40 4.02 13.36 6.74
CA ASP A 40 3.33 13.84 7.93
C ASP A 40 3.56 12.92 9.15
N LYS A 41 3.51 13.51 10.35
CA LYS A 41 3.71 12.80 11.63
C LYS A 41 2.71 11.66 11.81
N GLU A 42 1.47 11.82 11.33
CA GLU A 42 0.44 10.79 11.39
C GLU A 42 0.80 9.58 10.52
N THR A 43 1.35 9.85 9.33
CA THR A 43 1.83 8.80 8.43
C THR A 43 2.96 8.01 9.08
N CYS A 44 3.92 8.69 9.72
CA CYS A 44 4.99 8.03 10.46
C CYS A 44 4.46 7.14 11.60
N ARG A 45 3.47 7.63 12.38
CA ARG A 45 2.83 6.82 13.45
C ARG A 45 2.16 5.58 12.89
N ARG A 46 1.44 5.71 11.78
CA ARG A 46 0.75 4.59 11.13
C ARG A 46 1.72 3.52 10.64
N TRP A 47 2.90 3.90 10.16
CA TRP A 47 3.97 2.97 9.79
C TRP A 47 4.53 2.23 11.00
N PHE A 48 4.70 2.91 12.14
CA PHE A 48 5.19 2.30 13.38
C PHE A 48 4.18 1.36 14.07
N SER A 49 2.97 1.22 13.53
CA SER A 49 2.01 0.24 14.02
C SER A 49 2.47 -1.20 13.71
N PRO A 50 2.22 -2.16 14.62
CA PRO A 50 2.66 -3.56 14.47
C PRO A 50 2.05 -4.28 13.25
N SER A 51 1.00 -3.74 12.65
CA SER A 51 0.38 -4.25 11.42
C SER A 51 1.12 -3.86 10.14
N ARG A 52 1.99 -2.84 10.17
CA ARG A 52 2.71 -2.31 8.99
C ARG A 52 4.16 -2.75 8.95
N PHE A 53 4.85 -2.74 10.09
CA PHE A 53 6.14 -3.40 10.23
C PHE A 53 5.93 -4.75 10.92
N LYS A 54 5.32 -5.70 10.20
CA LYS A 54 5.37 -7.10 10.64
C LYS A 54 6.83 -7.54 10.59
N LYS A 55 7.24 -8.31 11.61
CA LYS A 55 8.62 -8.75 11.90
C LYS A 55 9.37 -9.37 10.69
N ASP A 56 8.66 -9.76 9.63
CA ASP A 56 9.20 -10.38 8.43
C ASP A 56 8.57 -9.92 7.10
N ASP A 57 7.67 -8.92 7.11
CA ASP A 57 7.05 -8.44 5.85
C ASP A 57 7.78 -7.19 5.34
N PHE A 58 8.88 -7.44 4.63
CA PHE A 58 9.73 -6.41 4.03
C PHE A 58 9.21 -5.92 2.67
N ARG A 59 7.95 -6.26 2.31
CA ARG A 59 7.35 -5.80 1.07
C ARG A 59 7.09 -4.30 1.18
N LEU A 60 8.10 -3.51 0.83
CA LEU A 60 8.07 -2.05 0.72
C LEU A 60 7.12 -1.55 -0.38
N LYS A 61 6.40 -2.44 -1.07
CA LYS A 61 5.42 -2.12 -2.10
C LYS A 61 4.04 -1.96 -1.45
N ASP A 62 3.27 -1.00 -1.96
CA ASP A 62 1.86 -0.92 -1.58
C ASP A 62 1.15 -2.21 -1.98
N GLU A 63 0.50 -2.86 -1.02
CA GLU A 63 -0.40 -3.95 -1.35
C GLU A 63 -1.51 -3.42 -2.28
N PRO A 64 -1.90 -4.20 -3.30
CA PRO A 64 -3.06 -3.84 -4.10
C PRO A 64 -4.24 -3.68 -3.17
N ARG A 65 -4.85 -2.48 -3.16
CA ARG A 65 -6.09 -2.26 -2.39
C ARG A 65 -7.09 -3.31 -2.86
N VAL A 66 -7.57 -4.15 -1.94
CA VAL A 66 -8.50 -5.28 -2.18
C VAL A 66 -9.92 -4.79 -2.58
N GLY A 67 -10.02 -3.65 -3.27
CA GLY A 67 -11.24 -3.06 -3.79
C GLY A 67 -11.29 -2.94 -5.32
N CYS A 68 -10.19 -3.20 -6.05
CA CYS A 68 -10.14 -3.02 -7.51
C CYS A 68 -9.77 -4.29 -8.29
N LEU A 69 -10.30 -5.45 -7.87
CA LEU A 69 -10.19 -6.69 -8.63
C LEU A 69 -11.59 -7.28 -8.88
N LYS A 70 -12.45 -6.52 -9.56
CA LYS A 70 -13.79 -7.00 -9.92
C LYS A 70 -14.10 -6.91 -11.41
N ASN A 71 -13.36 -6.16 -12.21
CA ASN A 71 -13.84 -5.79 -13.55
C ASN A 71 -13.43 -6.80 -14.64
N SER A 72 -12.29 -7.47 -14.52
CA SER A 72 -11.84 -8.46 -15.50
C SER A 72 -12.56 -9.80 -15.34
N ILE A 73 -12.74 -10.27 -14.10
CA ILE A 73 -13.38 -11.57 -13.85
C ILE A 73 -14.90 -11.46 -14.11
N LEU A 74 -15.56 -10.37 -13.67
CA LEU A 74 -17.00 -10.10 -13.92
C LEU A 74 -17.35 -9.87 -15.37
N SER A 75 -16.46 -9.25 -16.14
CA SER A 75 -16.67 -9.10 -17.58
C SER A 75 -16.77 -10.46 -18.27
N ASN A 76 -15.90 -11.42 -17.92
CA ASN A 76 -15.86 -12.73 -18.57
C ASN A 76 -17.12 -13.57 -18.27
N TYR A 77 -17.55 -13.66 -17.01
CA TYR A 77 -18.73 -14.47 -16.68
C TYR A 77 -20.05 -13.82 -17.11
N LYS A 78 -20.13 -12.49 -17.18
CA LYS A 78 -21.33 -11.80 -17.67
C LYS A 78 -21.54 -12.04 -19.17
N LEU A 79 -20.45 -12.14 -19.94
CA LEU A 79 -20.49 -12.43 -21.37
C LEU A 79 -20.92 -13.88 -21.66
N THR A 80 -20.52 -14.85 -20.83
CA THR A 80 -20.93 -16.26 -20.99
C THR A 80 -22.39 -16.47 -20.60
N LEU A 81 -22.89 -15.81 -19.55
CA LEU A 81 -24.29 -15.90 -19.14
C LEU A 81 -25.27 -15.39 -20.21
N MET A 82 -24.94 -14.29 -20.90
CA MET A 82 -25.79 -13.74 -21.96
C MET A 82 -25.86 -14.63 -23.21
N LYS A 83 -24.85 -15.48 -23.46
CA LYS A 83 -24.84 -16.38 -24.63
C LYS A 83 -25.72 -17.62 -24.48
N ILE A 84 -26.17 -17.94 -23.25
CA ILE A 84 -26.90 -19.19 -22.97
C ILE A 84 -28.43 -19.00 -23.04
N GLN A 85 -28.94 -17.77 -23.18
CA GLN A 85 -30.36 -17.46 -22.93
C GLN A 85 -31.40 -17.43 -24.08
N PRO A 86 -31.14 -17.56 -25.40
CA PRO A 86 -32.25 -17.49 -26.36
C PRO A 86 -32.87 -18.84 -26.79
N ALA A 87 -32.52 -19.99 -26.18
CA ALA A 87 -33.03 -21.30 -26.63
C ALA A 87 -34.23 -21.86 -25.84
N LEU A 88 -34.76 -21.14 -24.83
CA LEU A 88 -35.89 -21.62 -24.01
C LEU A 88 -37.22 -20.87 -24.24
N LEU A 89 -37.38 -20.23 -25.41
CA LEU A 89 -38.66 -19.65 -25.81
C LEU A 89 -38.94 -19.89 -27.29
N GLU A 90 -39.09 -21.15 -27.69
CA GLU A 90 -39.93 -21.49 -28.85
C GLU A 90 -40.82 -22.67 -28.45
N ASN A 91 -42.10 -22.37 -28.20
CA ASN A 91 -43.20 -23.31 -28.15
C ASN A 91 -44.26 -22.83 -29.13
#